data_AF-A0A1X1TWL0-F1
#
_entry.id   AF-A0A1X1TWL0-F1
#
_cell.length_a   1.000
_cell.length_b   1.000
_cell.length_c   1.000
_cell.angle_alpha   90.00
_cell.angle_beta   90.00
_cell.angle_gamma   90.00
#
_symmetry.space_group_name_H-M   'P 1'
#
loop_
_entity.id
_entity.type
_entity.pdbx_description
1 polymer ?
#
loop_
_entity_poly.entity_id
_entity_poly.type
_entity_poly.pdbx_seq_one_letter_code
_entity_poly.pdbx_strand_id
1 'polypeptide(L)'
;MDSSGGRPETDDYDLLTFGEVAARLTEVLAAEAAELEKLRSQPNPDQAAIRSVEQRIERLRAGAQRYSEEQRTNSAFLRRYGSLTATSDDRPQWR
;
A
#
# COMPACT_ATOMS: atom_id res chain seq x y z
N MET A 1 29.81 27.08 15.94
CA MET A 1 29.45 25.70 15.59
C MET A 1 28.00 25.76 15.18
N ASP A 2 27.77 25.75 13.88
CA ASP A 2 26.44 25.92 13.29
C ASP A 2 25.72 24.58 13.35
N SER A 3 24.59 24.53 14.06
CA SER A 3 23.75 23.35 14.16
C SER A 3 22.92 23.23 12.89
N SER A 4 23.59 22.89 11.78
CA SER A 4 22.94 22.45 10.55
C SER A 4 22.35 21.06 10.80
N GLY A 5 21.22 21.04 11.50
CA GLY A 5 20.31 19.90 11.51
C GLY A 5 19.83 19.69 10.09
N GLY A 6 20.57 18.88 9.34
CA GLY A 6 20.19 18.47 8.00
C GLY A 6 18.79 17.90 8.07
N ARG A 7 17.83 18.63 7.49
CA ARG A 7 16.54 18.04 7.14
C ARG A 7 16.90 16.77 6.38
N PRO A 8 16.45 15.57 6.80
CA PRO A 8 16.55 14.43 5.91
C PRO A 8 15.96 14.88 4.59
N GLU A 9 16.71 14.71 3.49
CA GLU A 9 16.21 14.91 2.13
C GLU A 9 14.78 14.38 2.13
N THR A 10 13.83 15.28 1.87
CA THR A 10 12.42 14.95 1.79
C THR A 10 12.34 13.80 0.81
N ASP A 11 12.28 12.59 1.36
CA ASP A 11 12.07 11.37 0.61
C ASP A 11 10.69 11.61 0.00
N ASP A 12 10.69 11.87 -1.31
CA ASP A 12 9.51 12.18 -2.10
C ASP A 12 8.66 10.90 -2.16
N TYR A 13 8.01 10.58 -1.04
CA TYR A 13 7.09 9.47 -0.97
C TYR A 13 5.88 9.84 -1.80
N ASP A 14 5.82 9.31 -3.03
CA ASP A 14 4.60 9.33 -3.82
C ASP A 14 3.46 8.77 -2.95
N LEU A 15 2.48 9.63 -2.65
CA LEU A 15 1.31 9.23 -1.87
C LEU A 15 0.46 8.29 -2.73
N LEU A 16 0.62 7.00 -2.50
CA LEU A 16 -0.13 5.97 -3.19
C LEU A 16 -1.59 5.96 -2.75
N THR A 17 -2.49 5.85 -3.72
CA THR A 17 -3.90 5.51 -3.46
C THR A 17 -4.03 4.09 -2.90
N PHE A 18 -5.16 3.78 -2.25
CA PHE A 18 -5.40 2.43 -1.71
C PHE A 18 -5.24 1.31 -2.76
N GLY A 19 -5.61 1.57 -4.02
CA GLY A 19 -5.41 0.62 -5.11
C GLY A 19 -3.94 0.42 -5.48
N GLU A 20 -3.16 1.50 -5.52
CA GLU A 20 -1.72 1.44 -5.80
C GLU A 20 -0.96 0.76 -4.65
N VAL A 21 -1.33 1.02 -3.39
CA VAL A 21 -0.78 0.28 -2.24
C VAL A 21 -1.09 -1.22 -2.35
N ALA A 22 -2.33 -1.60 -2.69
CA ALA A 22 -2.69 -3.00 -2.85
C ALA A 22 -1.91 -3.69 -4.00
N ALA A 23 -1.72 -3.00 -5.12
CA ALA A 23 -0.91 -3.49 -6.24
C ALA A 23 0.56 -3.67 -5.82
N ARG A 24 1.14 -2.66 -5.18
CA ARG A 24 2.52 -2.71 -4.68
C ARG A 24 2.72 -3.83 -3.67
N LEU A 25 1.80 -4.01 -2.73
CA LEU A 25 1.86 -5.11 -1.75
C LEU A 25 1.77 -6.48 -2.42
N THR A 26 1.04 -6.62 -3.52
CA THR A 26 0.95 -7.86 -4.29
C THR A 26 2.30 -8.22 -4.92
N GLU A 27 3.03 -7.25 -5.48
CA GLU A 27 4.39 -7.45 -5.99
C GLU A 27 5.36 -7.87 -4.89
N VAL A 28 5.32 -7.17 -3.75
CA VAL A 28 6.18 -7.49 -2.60
C VAL A 28 5.89 -8.90 -2.09
N LEU A 29 4.62 -9.29 -2.03
CA LEU A 29 4.21 -10.65 -1.67
C LEU A 29 4.76 -11.71 -2.65
N ALA A 30 4.76 -11.43 -3.95
CA ALA A 30 5.31 -12.33 -4.95
C ALA A 30 6.84 -12.50 -4.77
N ALA A 31 7.55 -11.42 -4.48
CA ALA A 31 8.99 -11.46 -4.20
C ALA A 31 9.31 -12.25 -2.93
N GLU A 32 8.58 -12.01 -1.83
CA GLU A 32 8.77 -12.74 -0.57
C GLU A 32 8.41 -14.23 -0.71
N ALA A 33 7.39 -14.56 -1.51
CA ALA A 33 7.04 -15.95 -1.82
C ALA A 33 8.15 -16.65 -2.63
N ALA A 34 8.77 -15.96 -3.58
CA ALA A 34 9.91 -16.49 -4.32
C ALA A 34 11.13 -16.73 -3.42
N GLU A 35 11.39 -15.82 -2.47
CA GLU A 35 12.48 -16.00 -1.49
C GLU A 35 12.19 -17.18 -0.53
N LEU A 36 10.94 -17.35 -0.11
CA LEU A 36 10.53 -18.51 0.69
C LEU A 36 10.79 -19.83 -0.04
N GLU A 37 10.41 -19.90 -1.32
CA GLU A 37 10.64 -21.09 -2.15
C GLU A 37 12.14 -21.36 -2.32
N LYS A 38 12.93 -20.32 -2.54
CA LYS A 38 14.39 -20.42 -2.62
C LYS A 38 14.99 -20.95 -1.31
N LEU A 39 14.56 -20.45 -0.15
CA LEU A 39 15.03 -20.94 1.15
C LEU A 39 14.68 -22.41 1.36
N ARG A 40 13.48 -22.83 0.95
CA ARG A 40 13.03 -24.23 1.05
C ARG A 40 13.79 -25.17 0.11
N SER A 41 14.26 -24.68 -1.03
CA SER A 41 15.01 -25.46 -2.01
C SER A 41 16.47 -25.75 -1.63
N GLN A 42 16.97 -25.13 -0.55
CA GLN A 42 18.35 -25.31 -0.11
C GLN A 42 18.56 -26.71 0.51
N PRO A 43 19.75 -27.31 0.36
CA PRO A 43 20.04 -28.66 0.86
C PRO A 43 20.03 -28.77 2.40
N ASN A 44 20.19 -27.66 3.12
CA ASN A 44 19.96 -27.58 4.56
C ASN A 44 19.19 -26.28 4.87
N PRO A 45 17.85 -26.30 4.78
CA PRO A 45 17.04 -25.10 4.86
C PRO A 45 17.04 -24.53 6.29
N ASP A 46 17.37 -23.25 6.41
CA ASP A 46 17.27 -22.52 7.68
C ASP A 46 15.81 -22.32 8.08
N GLN A 47 15.37 -23.14 9.04
CA GLN A 47 14.01 -23.13 9.55
C GLN A 47 13.63 -21.82 10.26
N ALA A 48 14.59 -21.09 10.83
CA ALA A 48 14.32 -19.81 11.46
C ALA A 48 14.08 -18.73 10.40
N ALA A 49 14.89 -18.71 9.34
CA ALA A 49 14.71 -17.82 8.20
C ALA A 49 13.37 -18.08 7.48
N ILE A 50 13.02 -19.34 7.25
CA ILE A 50 11.73 -19.74 6.66
C ILE A 50 10.56 -19.20 7.48
N ARG A 51 10.54 -19.44 8.80
CA ARG A 51 9.47 -18.93 9.68
C ARG A 51 9.39 -17.40 9.67
N SER A 52 10.53 -16.71 9.62
CA SER A 52 10.58 -15.25 9.56
C SER A 52 9.94 -14.70 8.28
N VAL A 53 10.24 -15.33 7.13
CA VAL A 53 9.64 -14.96 5.84
C VAL A 53 8.15 -15.28 5.83
N GLU A 54 7.72 -16.44 6.34
CA GLU A 54 6.30 -16.80 6.46
C GLU A 54 5.49 -15.78 7.28
N GLN A 55 5.98 -15.38 8.46
CA GLN A 55 5.33 -14.36 9.29
C GLN A 55 5.23 -13.00 8.59
N ARG A 56 6.24 -12.65 7.79
CA ARG A 56 6.24 -11.40 7.01
C ARG A 56 5.23 -11.47 5.88
N ILE A 57 5.15 -12.58 5.14
CA ILE A 57 4.12 -12.82 4.13
C ILE A 57 2.73 -12.71 4.74
N GLU A 58 2.51 -13.29 5.92
CA GLU A 58 1.20 -13.27 6.59
C GLU A 58 0.77 -11.83 6.94
N ARG A 59 1.69 -11.02 7.50
CA ARG A 59 1.44 -9.59 7.76
C ARG A 59 1.15 -8.80 6.50
N LEU A 60 1.91 -9.03 5.43
CA LEU A 60 1.71 -8.37 4.14
C LEU A 60 0.37 -8.74 3.51
N ARG A 61 -0.07 -10.01 3.61
CA ARG A 61 -1.39 -10.45 3.14
C ARG A 61 -2.52 -9.77 3.89
N ALA A 62 -2.44 -9.69 5.21
CA ALA A 62 -3.44 -9.01 6.03
C ALA A 62 -3.56 -7.52 5.65
N GLY A 63 -2.42 -6.85 5.40
CA GLY A 63 -2.39 -5.47 4.91
C GLY A 63 -3.01 -5.32 3.52
N ALA A 64 -2.61 -6.16 2.55
CA ALA A 64 -3.12 -6.11 1.19
C ALA A 64 -4.64 -6.32 1.12
N GLN A 65 -5.17 -7.24 1.92
CA GLN A 65 -6.61 -7.48 2.00
C GLN A 65 -7.35 -6.25 2.52
N ARG A 66 -6.86 -5.61 3.59
CA ARG A 66 -7.46 -4.39 4.15
C ARG A 66 -7.52 -3.27 3.10
N TYR A 67 -6.41 -3.00 2.42
CA TYR A 67 -6.36 -1.94 1.41
C TYR A 67 -7.27 -2.24 0.20
N SER A 68 -7.41 -3.51 -0.19
CA SER A 68 -8.36 -3.90 -1.24
C SER A 68 -9.82 -3.69 -0.80
N GLU A 69 -10.17 -4.00 0.44
CA GLU A 69 -11.51 -3.76 0.99
C GLU A 69 -11.82 -2.26 1.12
N GLU A 70 -10.85 -1.45 1.54
CA GLU A 70 -10.96 0.02 1.58
C GLU A 70 -11.15 0.61 0.17
N GLN A 71 -10.38 0.14 -0.81
CA GLN A 71 -10.56 0.54 -2.21
C GLN A 71 -11.97 0.21 -2.72
N ARG A 72 -12.48 -1.00 -2.44
CA ARG A 72 -13.84 -1.41 -2.84
C ARG A 72 -14.91 -0.52 -2.19
N THR A 73 -14.76 -0.24 -0.90
CA THR A 73 -15.70 0.58 -0.14
C THR A 73 -15.70 2.02 -0.66
N ASN A 74 -14.51 2.60 -0.88
CA ASN A 74 -14.37 3.94 -1.45
C ASN A 74 -14.98 4.02 -2.86
N SER A 75 -14.74 2.99 -3.69
CA SER A 75 -15.33 2.89 -5.04
C SER A 75 -16.86 2.84 -5.00
N ALA A 76 -17.44 2.11 -4.04
CA ALA A 76 -18.89 2.06 -3.85
C ALA A 76 -19.47 3.39 -3.38
N PHE A 77 -18.78 4.09 -2.47
CA PHE A 77 -19.15 5.43 -2.02
C PHE A 77 -19.12 6.43 -3.19
N LEU A 78 -18.04 6.48 -3.97
CA LEU A 78 -17.91 7.35 -5.14
C LEU A 78 -18.98 7.04 -6.20
N ARG A 79 -19.33 5.77 -6.43
CA ARG A 79 -20.44 5.42 -7.34
C ARG A 79 -21.78 5.94 -6.84
N ARG A 80 -22.03 5.86 -5.53
CA ARG A 80 -23.33 6.22 -4.93
C ARG A 80 -23.52 7.73 -4.73
N TYR A 81 -22.45 8.44 -4.38
CA TYR A 81 -22.49 9.85 -3.98
C TYR A 81 -21.62 10.77 -4.85
N GLY A 82 -20.71 10.21 -5.65
CA GLY A 82 -19.78 10.97 -6.50
C GLY A 82 -20.38 11.49 -7.81
N SER A 83 -21.67 11.24 -8.08
CA SER A 83 -22.40 11.96 -9.13
C SER A 83 -22.81 13.36 -8.66
N LEU A 84 -21.84 14.17 -8.22
CA LEU A 84 -21.93 15.62 -8.37
C LEU A 84 -21.34 15.93 -9.74
N THR A 85 -22.05 15.55 -10.80
CA THR A 85 -21.95 16.30 -12.06
C THR A 85 -22.26 17.74 -11.67
N ALA A 86 -21.21 18.54 -11.62
CA ALA A 86 -21.28 19.96 -11.49
C ALA A 86 -22.24 20.49 -12.56
N THR A 87 -23.48 20.79 -12.19
CA THR A 87 -24.18 21.91 -12.80
C THR A 87 -23.42 23.15 -12.36
N SER A 88 -22.39 23.52 -13.14
CA SER A 88 -21.52 24.68 -12.93
C SER A 88 -22.24 26.05 -13.04
N ASP A 89 -23.53 26.13 -12.71
CA ASP A 89 -24.32 27.36 -12.83
C ASP A 89 -24.84 27.91 -11.50
N ASP A 90 -24.56 27.25 -10.37
CA ASP A 90 -24.95 27.77 -9.06
C ASP A 90 -23.75 28.41 -8.35
N ARG A 91 -23.28 29.54 -8.88
CA ARG A 91 -22.35 30.40 -8.16
C ARG A 91 -23.15 31.24 -7.15
N PRO A 92 -22.87 31.16 -5.84
CA PRO A 92 -23.53 32.02 -4.87
C PRO A 92 -23.17 33.48 -5.18
N GLN A 93 -24.16 34.28 -5.57
CA GLN A 93 -24.01 35.72 -5.64
C GLN A 93 -24.03 36.27 -4.22
N TRP A 94 -22.85 36.47 -3.66
CA TRP A 94 -22.69 37.27 -2.45
C TRP A 94 -23.07 38.71 -2.78
N ARG A 95 -24.22 39.16 -2.26
CA ARG A 95 -24.63 40.56 -2.20
C ARG A 95 -24.12 41.22 -0.92
#